data_AF-A0A959S9G6-F1
#
_entry.id   AF-A0A959S9G6-F1
#
_cell.length_a   1.000
_cell.length_b   1.000
_cell.length_c   1.000
_cell.angle_alpha   90.00
_cell.angle_beta   90.00
_cell.angle_gamma   90.00
#
_symmetry.space_group_name_H-M   'P 1'
#
loop_
_entity.id
_entity.type
_entity.pdbx_description
1 polymer ?
#
loop_
_entity_poly.entity_id
_entity_poly.type
_entity_poly.pdbx_seq_one_letter_code
_entity_poly.pdbx_strand_id
1 'polypeptide(L)' 'WDQDSGRVHTDKAVRVERGANVIHGQGLDAIEDFSRYTIRRITGVLHLEPEDTLATDAPDQ' A
#
# COMPACT_ATOMS: atom_id res chain seq x y z
N TRP A 1 22.95 -8.83 -6.18
CA TRP A 1 21.83 -8.18 -6.88
C TRP A 1 20.92 -9.31 -7.32
N ASP A 2 19.87 -9.60 -6.57
CA ASP A 2 18.83 -10.55 -6.97
C ASP A 2 17.85 -9.79 -7.87
N GLN A 3 18.18 -9.72 -9.15
CA GLN A 3 17.39 -9.08 -10.20
C GLN A 3 16.16 -9.93 -10.59
N ASP A 4 16.00 -11.13 -10.02
CA ASP A 4 15.03 -12.15 -10.46
C ASP A 4 13.67 -12.11 -9.74
N SER A 5 13.51 -11.34 -8.67
CA SER A 5 12.25 -11.40 -7.90
C SER A 5 11.24 -10.31 -8.26
N GLY A 6 11.63 -9.28 -9.03
CA GLY A 6 10.72 -8.19 -9.44
C GLY A 6 9.92 -7.66 -8.25
N ARG A 7 10.57 -7.55 -7.08
CA ARG A 7 9.92 -7.26 -5.79
C ARG A 7 10.68 -6.15 -5.09
N VAL A 8 9.93 -5.16 -4.65
CA VAL A 8 10.41 -4.03 -3.87
C VAL A 8 10.08 -4.31 -2.40
N HIS A 9 11.10 -4.42 -1.57
CA HIS A 9 10.96 -4.61 -0.14
C HIS A 9 11.72 -3.51 0.62
N THR A 10 11.07 -2.89 1.60
CA THR A 10 11.74 -1.93 2.49
C THR A 10 11.06 -1.89 3.85
N ASP A 11 11.80 -1.90 4.95
CA ASP A 11 11.29 -1.73 6.33
C ASP A 11 11.21 -0.25 6.79
N LYS A 12 11.59 0.67 5.91
CA LYS A 12 11.65 2.10 6.22
C LYS A 12 10.26 2.74 6.17
N ALA A 13 10.21 3.99 6.61
CA ALA A 13 9.04 4.84 6.38
C ALA A 13 8.80 4.99 4.88
N VAL A 14 7.54 4.86 4.48
CA VAL A 14 7.09 4.92 3.09
C VAL A 14 5.88 5.84 2.98
N ARG A 15 5.77 6.45 1.80
CA ARG A 15 4.65 7.29 1.40
C ARG A 15 4.19 6.81 0.03
N VAL A 16 2.96 6.33 -0.04
CA VAL A 16 2.34 5.84 -1.29
C VAL A 16 1.30 6.86 -1.73
N GLU A 17 1.47 7.41 -2.93
CA GLU A 17 0.50 8.30 -3.55
C GLU A 17 -0.36 7.50 -4.53
N ARG A 18 -1.68 7.57 -4.37
CA ARG A 18 -2.65 6.94 -5.27
C ARG A 18 -3.71 7.99 -5.62
N GLY A 19 -3.64 8.52 -6.84
CA GLY A 19 -4.57 9.57 -7.27
C GLY A 19 -4.48 10.78 -6.32
N ALA A 20 -5.60 11.10 -5.65
CA ALA A 20 -5.66 12.18 -4.65
C ALA A 20 -5.28 11.73 -3.22
N ASN A 21 -5.16 10.42 -2.97
CA ASN A 21 -4.95 9.87 -1.64
C ASN A 21 -3.47 9.61 -1.37
N VAL A 22 -3.03 9.92 -0.14
CA VAL A 22 -1.66 9.70 0.31
C VAL A 22 -1.67 8.80 1.53
N ILE A 23 -1.03 7.64 1.40
CA ILE A 23 -0.93 6.65 2.46
C ILE A 23 0.47 6.74 3.07
N HIS A 24 0.53 7.01 4.37
CA HIS A 24 1.77 7.01 5.13
C HIS A 24 1.88 5.72 5.94
N GLY A 25 3.08 5.16 5.99
CA GLY A 25 3.33 3.98 6.80
C GLY A 25 4.79 3.62 6.93
N GLN A 26 5.04 2.45 7.49
CA GLN A 26 6.34 1.85 7.65
C GLN A 26 6.30 0.41 7.18
N GLY A 27 7.29 0.04 6.38
CA GLY A 27 7.34 -1.28 5.76
C GLY A 27 6.50 -1.33 4.50
N LEU A 28 7.13 -1.63 3.36
CA LEU A 28 6.49 -1.86 2.06
C LEU A 28 6.98 -3.17 1.47
N ASP A 29 6.04 -3.96 0.98
CA ASP A 29 6.25 -5.07 0.06
C ASP A 29 5.47 -4.75 -1.21
N ALA A 30 6.14 -4.67 -2.35
CA ALA A 30 5.49 -4.45 -3.62
C ALA A 30 6.13 -5.32 -4.70
N ILE A 31 5.40 -5.51 -5.81
CA ILE A 31 6.00 -5.97 -7.05
C ILE A 31 6.61 -4.79 -7.81
N GLU A 32 7.48 -5.05 -8.78
CA GLU A 32 8.31 -4.06 -9.48
C GLU A 32 7.49 -2.96 -10.18
N ASP A 33 6.31 -3.32 -10.67
CA ASP A 33 5.39 -2.38 -11.33
C ASP A 33 4.50 -1.61 -10.34
N PHE A 34 4.62 -1.89 -9.04
CA PHE A 34 3.79 -1.34 -7.95
C PHE A 34 2.28 -1.54 -8.12
N SER A 35 1.84 -2.38 -9.06
CA SER A 35 0.42 -2.70 -9.28
C SER A 35 -0.18 -3.41 -8.06
N ARG A 36 0.65 -4.08 -7.27
CA ARG A 36 0.28 -4.65 -5.96
C ARG A 36 1.31 -4.27 -4.92
N TYR A 37 0.82 -3.81 -3.79
CA TYR A 37 1.65 -3.48 -2.64
C TYR A 37 0.94 -3.78 -1.33
N THR A 38 1.74 -3.93 -0.28
CA THR A 38 1.31 -4.08 1.10
C THR A 38 2.16 -3.16 1.96
N ILE A 39 1.50 -2.27 2.69
CA ILE A 39 2.16 -1.46 3.71
C ILE A 39 1.96 -2.17 5.04
N ARG A 40 3.06 -2.59 5.68
CA ARG A 40 3.01 -3.45 6.87
C ARG A 40 2.43 -2.73 8.09
N ARG A 41 2.68 -1.43 8.21
CA ARG A 41 2.12 -0.59 9.29
C ARG A 41 1.72 0.76 8.73
N ILE A 42 0.42 1.02 8.63
CA ILE A 42 -0.09 2.37 8.34
C ILE A 42 0.17 3.27 9.56
N THR A 43 0.59 4.51 9.31
CA THR A 43 0.83 5.51 10.35
C THR A 43 0.06 6.78 10.00
N GLY A 44 -0.65 7.36 10.96
CA GLY A 44 -1.45 8.58 10.77
C GLY A 44 -2.92 8.30 10.51
N VAL A 45 -3.59 9.23 9.84
CA VAL A 45 -5.02 9.13 9.50
C VAL A 45 -5.15 8.80 8.02
N LEU A 46 -5.72 7.64 7.72
CA LEU A 46 -6.10 7.24 6.36
C LEU A 46 -7.58 7.59 6.17
N HIS A 47 -7.84 8.57 5.30
CA HIS A 47 -9.21 8.87 4.89
C HIS A 47 -9.52 8.05 3.64
N LEU A 48 -10.52 7.17 3.73
CA LEU A 48 -11.02 6.39 2.62
C LEU A 48 -12.38 6.95 2.23
N GLU A 49 -12.54 7.29 0.96
CA GLU A 49 -13.87 7.57 0.42
C GLU A 49 -14.64 6.24 0.24
N PRO A 50 -15.98 6.27 0.27
CA PRO A 50 -16.79 5.06 0.09
C PRO A 50 -16.55 4.35 -1.25
N GLU A 51 -16.07 5.08 -2.25
CA GLU A 51 -15.71 4.57 -3.57
C GLU A 51 -14.24 4.08 -3.68
N ASP A 52 -13.43 4.23 -2.62
CA ASP A 52 -12.05 3.77 -2.65
C ASP A 52 -12.01 2.24 -2.62
N THR A 53 -11.22 1.65 -3.53
CA THR A 53 -11.02 0.19 -3.61
C THR A 53 -10.43 -0.45 -2.34
N LEU A 54 -9.96 0.36 -1.38
CA LEU A 54 -9.53 -0.10 -0.03
C LEU A 54 -10.66 -0.09 1.00
N ALA A 55 -11.75 0.65 0.75
CA ALA A 55 -12.96 0.53 1.54
C ALA A 55 -13.60 -0.81 1.16
N THR A 56 -13.34 -1.84 1.98
CA THR A 56 -13.84 -3.17 1.70
C THR A 56 -15.37 -3.10 1.64
N ASP A 57 -15.96 -3.45 0.51
CA ASP A 57 -17.34 -3.94 0.45
C ASP A 57 -17.28 -5.35 1.05
N ALA A 58 -17.26 -5.44 2.38
CA ALA A 58 -17.46 -6.73 3.04
C ALA A 58 -18.97 -6.91 3.15
N PRO A 59 -19.61 -7.76 2.31
CA PRO A 59 -20.91 -8.29 2.69
C PRO A 59 -20.68 -9.10 3.97
N ASP A 60 -21.33 -8.65 5.04
CA ASP A 60 -21.60 -9.42 6.25
C ASP A 60 -21.97 -10.87 5.86
N GLN A 61 -21.21 -11.85 6.35
CA GLN A 61 -21.55 -13.29 6.32
C GLN A 61 -21.81 -13.76 7.74
#